data_AF-A0AAD6RE32-F1
#
_entry.id   AF-A0AAD6RE32-F1
#
_cell.length_a   1.000
_cell.length_b   1.000
_cell.length_c   1.000
_cell.angle_alpha   90.00
_cell.angle_beta   90.00
_cell.angle_gamma   90.00
#
_symmetry.space_group_name_H-M   'P 1'
#
loop_
_entity.id
_entity.type
_entity.pdbx_description
1 polymer ?
#
loop_
_entity_poly.entity_id
_entity_poly.type
_entity_poly.pdbx_seq_one_letter_code
_entity_poly.pdbx_strand_id
1 'polypeptide(L)'
;MIQTNSGLRSLVQSLRPITSSLSEIAAYSCYTSQAASALQQVSRPNSYSEDEYAKVDWDNLGFGITPVDYMYTMKCSSDGKFEQGQLAPYGNVDLSPSAAVLNYGQGLYEGTKAYRTEDGRLLLFRLDQNATRMKMGADRLCMACPSSYQFIDAVKQTALANKRWVTVLPLFLLCC
;
A
#
# COMPACT_ATOMS: atom_id res chain seq x y z
N MET A 1 -6.86 -10.84 79.36
CA MET A 1 -5.39 -11.06 79.42
C MET A 1 -4.88 -10.75 78.01
N ILE A 2 -4.17 -9.68 77.65
CA ILE A 2 -3.52 -8.52 78.26
C ILE A 2 -3.46 -7.43 77.14
N GLN A 3 -3.88 -6.19 77.46
CA GLN A 3 -3.42 -4.83 77.06
C GLN A 3 -2.99 -4.52 75.60
N THR A 4 -3.57 -3.56 74.85
CA THR A 4 -3.60 -2.06 74.91
C THR A 4 -2.26 -1.32 74.78
N ASN A 5 -2.06 -0.57 73.68
CA ASN A 5 -1.65 0.86 73.59
C ASN A 5 -1.15 1.16 72.16
N SER A 6 -1.73 2.09 71.38
CA SER A 6 -1.79 3.56 71.51
C SER A 6 -0.42 4.24 71.34
N GLY A 7 -0.22 4.89 70.19
CA GLY A 7 0.93 5.76 69.91
C GLY A 7 0.62 6.71 68.76
N LEU A 8 0.10 7.89 69.13
CA LEU A 8 -0.36 8.99 68.28
C LEU A 8 0.80 10.00 68.08
N ARG A 9 0.75 10.73 66.95
CA ARG A 9 1.25 12.12 66.72
C ARG A 9 2.64 12.35 66.08
N SER A 10 2.54 12.83 64.84
CA SER A 10 3.14 14.04 64.24
C SER A 10 4.64 14.31 64.33
N LEU A 11 5.23 14.60 63.17
CA LEU A 11 6.12 15.75 62.97
C LEU A 11 6.21 16.10 61.48
N VAL A 12 5.36 17.05 61.08
CA VAL A 12 5.57 17.91 59.90
C VAL A 12 6.52 19.01 60.35
N GLN A 13 7.63 19.21 59.64
CA GLN A 13 8.27 20.51 59.30
C GLN A 13 9.76 20.32 59.00
N SER A 14 10.15 20.59 57.74
CA SER A 14 11.37 21.34 57.41
C SER A 14 11.48 21.50 55.89
N LEU A 15 10.92 22.60 55.37
CA LEU A 15 11.26 23.15 54.06
C LEU A 15 12.33 24.22 54.25
N ARG A 16 13.40 24.21 53.43
CA ARG A 16 14.02 25.43 52.87
C ARG A 16 14.65 25.15 51.48
N PRO A 17 14.73 26.18 50.62
CA PRO A 17 14.80 26.02 49.17
C PRO A 17 16.24 26.12 48.66
N ILE A 18 16.56 25.36 47.60
CA ILE A 18 17.73 25.65 46.77
C ILE A 18 17.24 26.47 45.59
N THR A 19 17.70 27.71 45.56
CA THR A 19 17.58 28.63 44.42
C THR A 19 18.83 28.46 43.57
N SER A 20 18.67 28.27 42.26
CA SER A 20 19.67 28.67 41.26
C SER A 20 18.98 28.93 39.94
N SER A 21 19.43 30.00 39.31
CA SER A 21 18.78 30.80 38.28
C SER A 21 18.74 30.17 36.88
N LEU A 22 17.64 30.48 36.19
CA LEU A 22 17.48 30.94 34.81
C LEU A 22 18.47 30.53 33.70
N SER A 23 17.82 30.07 32.63
CA SER A 23 17.97 30.47 31.22
C SER A 23 19.16 29.96 30.39
N GLU A 24 18.80 29.60 29.15
CA GLU A 24 19.64 29.18 28.01
C GLU A 24 20.02 27.70 28.08
N ILE A 25 19.42 26.82 27.26
CA ILE A 25 19.70 26.73 25.82
C ILE A 25 18.41 26.66 25.01
N ALA A 26 18.23 27.70 24.21
CA ALA A 26 17.37 27.73 23.04
C ALA A 26 17.91 26.81 21.93
N ALA A 27 17.02 26.50 20.98
CA ALA A 27 17.30 25.92 19.66
C ALA A 27 17.39 24.39 19.58
N TYR A 28 16.30 23.71 19.89
CA TYR A 28 15.85 22.67 18.96
C TYR A 28 14.91 23.32 17.96
N SER A 29 15.52 23.77 16.87
CA SER A 29 14.86 24.30 15.68
C SER A 29 13.69 23.40 15.31
N CYS A 30 12.50 23.98 15.27
CA CYS A 30 11.37 23.39 14.60
C CYS A 30 11.78 23.10 13.15
N TYR A 31 11.92 21.83 12.79
CA TYR A 31 11.88 21.45 11.39
C TYR A 31 10.42 21.56 10.96
N THR A 32 9.98 22.79 10.67
CA THR A 32 8.79 22.98 9.85
C THR A 32 9.19 22.52 8.46
N SER A 33 8.90 21.26 8.13
CA SER A 33 8.85 20.85 6.74
C SER A 33 7.74 21.66 6.09
N GLN A 34 8.12 22.67 5.31
CA GLN A 34 7.22 23.20 4.30
C GLN A 34 6.89 22.03 3.38
N ALA A 35 5.69 21.46 3.57
CA ALA A 35 5.10 20.58 2.58
C ALA A 35 4.87 21.44 1.33
N ALA A 36 5.83 21.39 0.41
CA ALA A 36 5.63 21.88 -0.93
C ALA A 36 4.51 21.02 -1.54
N SER A 37 3.29 21.54 -1.49
CA SER A 37 2.15 21.00 -2.21
C SER A 37 2.40 21.18 -3.71
N ALA A 38 3.17 20.26 -4.30
CA ALA A 38 3.14 20.04 -5.72
C ALA A 38 1.85 19.27 -6.01
N LEU A 39 0.75 20.02 -6.17
CA LEU A 39 -0.42 19.55 -6.90
C LEU A 39 0.06 19.22 -8.31
N GLN A 40 0.53 18.00 -8.51
CA GLN A 40 0.77 17.48 -9.84
C GLN A 40 -0.60 17.35 -10.46
N GLN A 41 -0.87 18.25 -11.41
CA GLN A 41 -2.12 18.32 -12.14
C GLN A 41 -2.45 16.93 -12.65
N VAL A 42 -3.59 16.40 -12.21
CA VAL A 42 -4.17 15.17 -12.74
C VAL A 42 -4.38 15.42 -14.23
N SER A 43 -3.45 14.93 -15.05
CA SER A 43 -3.58 14.97 -16.50
C SER A 43 -4.81 14.16 -16.86
N ARG A 44 -5.72 14.82 -17.57
CA ARG A 44 -7.01 14.33 -18.08
C ARG A 44 -6.93 12.86 -18.54
N PRO A 45 -8.01 12.06 -18.42
CA PRO A 45 -8.08 10.79 -19.12
C PRO A 45 -7.94 11.09 -20.61
N ASN A 46 -6.86 10.61 -21.22
CA ASN A 46 -6.72 10.71 -22.68
C ASN A 46 -7.91 9.96 -23.29
N SER A 47 -8.72 10.68 -24.07
CA SER A 47 -9.86 10.12 -24.79
C SER A 47 -9.38 9.31 -25.98
N TYR A 48 -8.94 8.08 -25.74
CA TYR A 48 -8.65 7.11 -26.79
C TYR A 48 -9.95 6.44 -27.23
N SER A 49 -10.03 6.04 -28.50
CA SER A 49 -11.09 5.13 -28.95
C SER A 49 -10.88 3.75 -28.32
N GLU A 50 -11.96 3.00 -28.06
CA GLU A 50 -11.89 1.71 -27.35
C GLU A 50 -11.01 0.65 -28.05
N ASP A 51 -10.70 0.86 -29.33
CA ASP A 51 -9.95 -0.06 -30.19
C ASP A 51 -8.52 0.40 -30.49
N GLU A 52 -8.07 1.55 -29.98
CA GLU A 52 -6.70 2.03 -30.21
C GLU A 52 -5.70 1.29 -29.30
N TYR A 53 -4.77 0.54 -29.90
CA TYR A 53 -3.65 -0.08 -29.18
C TYR A 53 -2.65 0.95 -28.65
N ALA A 54 -1.96 0.62 -27.56
CA ALA A 54 -0.87 1.44 -27.07
C ALA A 54 0.26 1.57 -28.11
N LYS A 55 0.85 2.76 -28.22
CA LYS A 55 1.95 3.06 -29.14
C LYS A 55 3.27 2.55 -28.56
N VAL A 56 3.54 1.27 -28.76
CA VAL A 56 4.72 0.55 -28.27
C VAL A 56 5.34 -0.28 -29.40
N ASP A 57 6.66 -0.48 -29.38
CA ASP A 57 7.33 -1.44 -30.25
C ASP A 57 7.05 -2.88 -29.74
N TRP A 58 6.07 -3.52 -30.36
CA TRP A 58 5.58 -4.84 -29.96
C TRP A 58 6.55 -5.98 -30.32
N ASP A 59 7.41 -5.78 -31.33
CA ASP A 59 8.33 -6.83 -31.81
C ASP A 59 9.57 -6.96 -30.92
N ASN A 60 9.98 -5.86 -30.28
CA ASN A 60 11.14 -5.82 -29.38
C ASN A 60 10.74 -5.76 -27.89
N LEU A 61 9.53 -6.20 -27.56
CA LEU A 61 9.05 -6.11 -26.20
C LEU A 61 9.72 -7.16 -25.30
N GLY A 62 10.58 -6.69 -24.39
CA GLY A 62 11.23 -7.53 -23.38
C GLY A 62 10.39 -7.74 -22.12
N PHE A 63 10.99 -8.41 -21.14
CA PHE A 63 10.46 -8.46 -19.78
C PHE A 63 10.95 -7.25 -18.99
N GLY A 64 10.25 -6.13 -19.13
CA GLY A 64 10.58 -4.84 -18.50
C GLY A 64 9.36 -4.16 -17.89
N ILE A 65 9.62 -3.10 -17.13
CA ILE A 65 8.55 -2.27 -16.55
C ILE A 65 8.19 -1.19 -17.56
N THR A 66 6.98 -1.29 -18.12
CA THR A 66 6.38 -0.25 -18.94
C THR A 66 5.20 0.34 -18.17
N PRO A 67 5.21 1.64 -17.85
CA PRO A 67 4.07 2.30 -17.21
C PRO A 67 2.81 2.15 -18.09
N VAL A 68 1.74 1.63 -17.49
CA VAL A 68 0.41 1.53 -18.10
C VAL A 68 -0.47 2.68 -17.61
N ASP A 69 -1.76 2.70 -17.98
CA ASP A 69 -2.62 3.83 -17.65
C ASP A 69 -3.17 3.79 -16.24
N TYR A 70 -3.57 2.58 -15.81
CA TYR A 70 -4.30 2.39 -14.57
C TYR A 70 -3.67 1.31 -13.71
N MET A 71 -3.72 1.51 -12.41
CA MET A 71 -3.46 0.51 -11.38
C MET A 71 -4.69 0.37 -10.48
N TYR A 72 -4.86 -0.80 -9.86
CA TYR A 72 -5.89 -1.01 -8.86
C TYR A 72 -5.28 -0.92 -7.46
N THR A 73 -5.97 -0.27 -6.54
CA THR A 73 -5.51 -0.10 -5.16
C THR A 73 -6.64 -0.43 -4.19
N MET A 74 -6.30 -1.19 -3.15
CA MET A 74 -7.22 -1.57 -2.08
C MET A 74 -6.52 -1.43 -0.75
N LYS A 75 -7.20 -0.82 0.23
CA LYS A 75 -6.64 -0.61 1.57
C LYS A 75 -7.11 -1.70 2.51
N CYS A 76 -6.21 -2.13 3.39
CA CYS A 76 -6.53 -2.99 4.51
C CYS A 76 -6.58 -2.15 5.78
N SER A 77 -7.68 -2.24 6.52
CA SER A 77 -7.81 -1.65 7.84
C SER A 77 -7.02 -2.45 8.87
N SER A 78 -6.78 -1.85 10.04
CA SER A 78 -5.99 -2.45 11.12
C SER A 78 -6.60 -3.74 11.70
N ASP A 79 -7.89 -3.98 11.48
CA ASP A 79 -8.58 -5.23 11.85
C ASP A 79 -8.44 -6.34 10.79
N GLY A 80 -7.60 -6.12 9.77
CA GLY A 80 -7.31 -7.10 8.73
C GLY A 80 -8.39 -7.21 7.64
N LYS A 81 -9.34 -6.27 7.59
CA LYS A 81 -10.37 -6.24 6.56
C LYS A 81 -9.93 -5.39 5.37
N PHE A 82 -10.20 -5.89 4.18
CA PHE A 82 -9.97 -5.13 2.95
C PHE A 82 -11.22 -4.35 2.58
N GLU A 83 -11.04 -3.05 2.36
CA GLU A 83 -12.08 -2.13 1.87
C GLU A 83 -12.39 -2.42 0.39
N GLN A 84 -13.37 -1.72 -0.16
CA GLN A 84 -13.59 -1.73 -1.60
C GLN A 84 -12.43 -1.01 -2.30
N GLY A 85 -11.70 -1.71 -3.17
CA GLY A 85 -10.65 -1.09 -3.95
C GLY A 85 -11.17 -0.26 -5.12
N GLN A 86 -10.26 0.49 -5.74
CA GLN A 86 -10.54 1.42 -6.81
C GLN A 86 -9.45 1.38 -7.89
N LEU A 87 -9.85 1.66 -9.13
CA LEU A 87 -8.90 1.99 -10.19
C LEU A 87 -8.41 3.43 -10.00
N ALA A 88 -7.11 3.62 -10.15
CA ALA A 88 -6.45 4.91 -10.12
C ALA A 88 -5.47 5.00 -11.30
N PRO A 89 -5.14 6.20 -11.80
CA PRO A 89 -4.04 6.35 -12.74
C PRO A 89 -2.76 5.73 -12.19
N TYR A 90 -1.97 5.10 -13.05
CA TYR A 90 -0.66 4.57 -12.69
C TYR A 90 0.21 5.68 -12.12
N GLY A 91 0.83 5.43 -10.97
CA GLY A 91 1.65 6.41 -10.28
C GLY A 91 2.40 5.80 -9.11
N ASN A 92 3.12 6.67 -8.40
CA ASN A 92 3.88 6.26 -7.23
C ASN A 92 2.95 5.87 -6.08
N VAL A 93 3.41 4.91 -5.27
CA VAL A 93 2.75 4.51 -4.03
C VAL A 93 3.47 5.18 -2.86
N ASP A 94 2.77 6.04 -2.13
CA ASP A 94 3.31 6.71 -0.95
C ASP A 94 3.34 5.74 0.25
N LEU A 95 4.51 5.58 0.85
CA LEU A 95 4.74 4.71 2.00
C LEU A 95 5.43 5.47 3.12
N SER A 96 5.09 5.12 4.37
CA SER A 96 5.85 5.57 5.54
C SER A 96 7.29 5.04 5.45
N PRO A 97 8.32 5.83 5.80
CA PRO A 97 9.70 5.34 5.93
C PRO A 97 9.82 4.13 6.87
N SER A 98 8.92 4.01 7.85
CA SER A 98 8.85 2.91 8.82
C SER A 98 7.98 1.74 8.36
N ALA A 99 7.55 1.69 7.09
CA ALA A 99 6.71 0.60 6.59
C ALA A 99 7.41 -0.77 6.70
N ALA A 100 6.65 -1.79 7.10
CA ALA A 100 7.18 -3.14 7.31
C ALA A 100 7.75 -3.77 6.02
N VAL A 101 7.18 -3.42 4.86
CA VAL A 101 7.69 -3.86 3.56
C VAL A 101 9.11 -3.34 3.29
N LEU A 102 9.45 -2.13 3.73
CA LEU A 102 10.77 -1.51 3.50
C LEU A 102 11.82 -1.99 4.51
N ASN A 103 11.42 -2.23 5.75
CA ASN A 103 12.36 -2.51 6.85
C ASN A 103 12.52 -4.01 7.15
N TYR A 104 11.48 -4.80 6.90
CA TYR A 104 11.42 -6.22 7.27
C TYR A 104 10.99 -7.13 6.11
N GLY A 105 10.85 -6.58 4.90
CA GLY A 105 10.44 -7.34 3.71
C GLY A 105 9.05 -7.98 3.86
N GLN A 106 8.18 -7.43 4.71
CA GLN A 106 6.81 -7.94 4.89
C GLN A 106 5.94 -7.52 3.70
N GLY A 107 6.09 -8.23 2.59
CA GLY A 107 5.32 -8.05 1.36
C GLY A 107 5.40 -9.31 0.49
N LEU A 108 4.39 -9.47 -0.36
CA LEU A 108 4.29 -10.57 -1.32
C LEU A 108 3.68 -10.04 -2.62
N TYR A 109 3.92 -10.74 -3.72
CA TYR A 109 3.40 -10.37 -5.03
C TYR A 109 2.88 -11.61 -5.76
N GLU A 110 2.03 -11.40 -6.77
CA GLU A 110 1.52 -12.45 -7.64
C GLU A 110 1.82 -12.17 -9.11
N GLY A 111 1.81 -13.24 -9.91
CA GLY A 111 2.13 -13.16 -11.34
C GLY A 111 1.09 -13.88 -12.18
N THR A 112 0.40 -13.15 -13.06
CA THR A 112 -0.51 -13.73 -14.03
C THR A 112 -0.34 -13.04 -15.39
N LYS A 113 -1.11 -13.45 -16.39
CA LYS A 113 -1.06 -12.85 -17.72
C LYS A 113 -2.47 -12.68 -18.26
N ALA A 114 -2.66 -11.59 -18.98
CA ALA A 114 -3.83 -11.35 -19.81
C ALA A 114 -3.47 -11.64 -21.26
N TYR A 115 -4.33 -12.38 -21.94
CA TYR A 115 -4.17 -12.72 -23.36
C TYR A 115 -5.35 -12.16 -24.14
N ARG A 116 -5.11 -11.56 -25.30
CA ARG A 116 -6.19 -11.17 -26.21
C ARG A 116 -6.46 -12.28 -27.22
N THR A 117 -7.71 -12.69 -27.36
CA THR A 117 -8.14 -13.62 -28.42
C THR A 117 -8.26 -12.89 -29.76
N GLU A 118 -8.35 -13.65 -30.85
CA GLU A 118 -8.68 -13.11 -32.18
C GLU A 118 -10.02 -12.34 -32.16
N ASP A 119 -11.00 -12.81 -31.40
CA ASP A 119 -12.30 -12.12 -31.18
C ASP A 119 -12.21 -10.83 -30.31
N GLY A 120 -11.01 -10.42 -29.89
CA GLY A 120 -10.80 -9.24 -29.04
C GLY A 120 -11.14 -9.38 -27.55
N ARG A 121 -11.54 -10.58 -27.09
CA ARG A 121 -11.79 -10.88 -25.67
C ARG A 121 -10.48 -11.01 -24.90
N LEU A 122 -10.51 -10.66 -23.61
CA LEU A 122 -9.39 -10.90 -22.70
C LEU A 122 -9.58 -12.21 -21.94
N LEU A 123 -8.53 -13.03 -21.91
CA LEU A 123 -8.45 -14.28 -21.16
C LEU A 123 -7.43 -14.14 -20.03
N LEU A 124 -7.80 -14.62 -18.84
CA LEU A 124 -6.96 -14.68 -17.66
C LEU A 124 -6.87 -16.14 -17.22
N PHE A 125 -5.65 -16.65 -17.02
CA PHE A 125 -5.45 -18.07 -16.77
C PHE A 125 -5.42 -18.38 -15.26
N ARG A 126 -6.37 -19.20 -14.81
CA ARG A 126 -6.40 -19.82 -13.46
C ARG A 126 -6.16 -18.85 -12.29
N LEU A 127 -6.82 -17.69 -12.30
CA LEU A 127 -6.68 -16.67 -11.25
C LEU A 127 -7.03 -17.18 -9.84
N ASP A 128 -7.91 -18.19 -9.75
CA ASP A 128 -8.23 -18.90 -8.51
C ASP A 128 -7.00 -19.53 -7.85
N GLN A 129 -6.05 -20.01 -8.65
CA GLN A 129 -4.80 -20.60 -8.16
C GLN A 129 -3.82 -19.52 -7.68
N ASN A 130 -3.75 -18.40 -8.40
CA ASN A 130 -3.00 -17.22 -7.94
C ASN A 130 -3.55 -16.70 -6.61
N ALA A 131 -4.87 -16.56 -6.47
CA ALA A 131 -5.51 -16.16 -5.23
C ALA A 131 -5.21 -17.12 -4.06
N THR A 132 -5.25 -18.42 -4.34
CA THR A 132 -4.92 -19.46 -3.35
C THR A 132 -3.47 -19.35 -2.91
N ARG A 133 -2.54 -19.13 -3.83
CA ARG A 133 -1.12 -18.94 -3.52
C ARG A 133 -0.84 -17.65 -2.76
N MET A 134 -1.50 -16.56 -3.12
CA MET A 134 -1.44 -15.31 -2.37
C MET A 134 -1.86 -15.50 -0.91
N LYS A 135 -2.96 -16.23 -0.67
CA LYS A 135 -3.41 -16.56 0.69
C LYS A 135 -2.39 -17.35 1.49
N MET A 136 -1.82 -18.40 0.89
CA MET A 136 -0.76 -19.19 1.54
C MET A 136 0.48 -18.33 1.87
N GLY A 137 0.86 -17.42 0.98
CA GLY A 137 1.97 -16.48 1.20
C GLY A 137 1.68 -15.48 2.32
N ALA A 138 0.45 -14.93 2.35
CA ALA A 138 0.02 -14.00 3.37
C ALA A 138 0.02 -14.66 4.75
N ASP A 139 -0.49 -15.89 4.86
CA ASP A 139 -0.45 -16.70 6.09
C ASP A 139 1.01 -16.92 6.55
N ARG A 140 1.92 -17.22 5.62
CA ARG A 140 3.35 -17.44 5.90
C ARG A 140 4.06 -16.19 6.44
N LEU A 141 3.63 -15.02 6.00
CA LEU A 141 4.17 -13.69 6.38
C LEU A 141 3.37 -13.00 7.48
N CYS A 142 2.37 -13.67 8.06
CA CYS A 142 1.46 -13.13 9.06
C CYS A 142 0.77 -11.82 8.60
N MET A 143 0.35 -11.76 7.34
CA MET A 143 -0.33 -10.63 6.71
C MET A 143 -1.82 -10.91 6.54
N ALA A 144 -2.64 -9.86 6.54
CA ALA A 144 -4.01 -9.98 6.07
C ALA A 144 -4.04 -10.30 4.57
N CYS A 145 -4.99 -11.13 4.14
CA CYS A 145 -5.17 -11.50 2.73
C CYS A 145 -6.56 -11.06 2.26
N PRO A 146 -6.69 -10.45 1.06
CA PRO A 146 -8.00 -10.22 0.49
C PRO A 146 -8.66 -11.55 0.12
N SER A 147 -9.99 -11.55 0.04
CA SER A 147 -10.73 -12.75 -0.38
C SER A 147 -10.38 -13.12 -1.83
N SER A 148 -10.54 -14.39 -2.19
CA SER A 148 -10.31 -14.85 -3.57
C SER A 148 -11.17 -14.09 -4.58
N TYR A 149 -12.39 -13.69 -4.19
CA TYR A 149 -13.26 -12.86 -5.03
C TYR A 149 -12.67 -11.46 -5.24
N GLN A 150 -12.25 -10.76 -4.17
CA GLN A 150 -11.64 -9.43 -4.27
C GLN A 150 -10.38 -9.46 -5.15
N PHE A 151 -9.53 -10.48 -5.01
CA PHE A 151 -8.35 -10.62 -5.86
C PHE A 151 -8.72 -10.79 -7.33
N ILE A 152 -9.61 -11.74 -7.64
CA ILE A 152 -10.02 -12.03 -9.02
C ILE A 152 -10.66 -10.80 -9.66
N ASP A 153 -11.52 -10.10 -8.91
CA ASP A 153 -12.20 -8.90 -9.38
C ASP A 153 -11.21 -7.76 -9.65
N ALA A 154 -10.28 -7.49 -8.72
CA ALA A 154 -9.22 -6.50 -8.90
C ALA A 154 -8.38 -6.73 -10.16
N VAL A 155 -7.94 -7.98 -10.39
CA VAL A 155 -7.16 -8.34 -11.58
C VAL A 155 -7.98 -8.16 -12.86
N LYS A 156 -9.26 -8.54 -12.85
CA LYS A 156 -10.16 -8.34 -14.00
C LYS A 156 -10.37 -6.87 -14.32
N GLN A 157 -10.65 -6.04 -13.31
CA GLN A 157 -10.82 -4.59 -13.48
C GLN A 157 -9.54 -3.96 -14.05
N THR A 158 -8.37 -4.34 -13.52
CA THR A 158 -7.07 -3.84 -13.99
C THR A 158 -6.79 -4.24 -15.44
N ALA A 159 -7.06 -5.49 -15.81
CA ALA A 159 -6.87 -5.98 -17.17
C ALA A 159 -7.81 -5.29 -18.17
N LEU A 160 -9.06 -5.03 -17.78
CA LEU A 160 -10.03 -4.32 -18.61
C LEU A 160 -9.65 -2.85 -18.77
N ALA A 161 -9.28 -2.16 -17.69
CA ALA A 161 -8.85 -0.75 -17.73
C ALA A 161 -7.61 -0.54 -18.62
N ASN A 162 -6.72 -1.54 -18.66
CA ASN A 162 -5.51 -1.52 -19.48
C ASN A 162 -5.63 -2.36 -20.76
N LYS A 163 -6.85 -2.65 -21.24
CA LYS A 163 -7.08 -3.56 -22.39
C LYS A 163 -6.22 -3.21 -23.61
N ARG A 164 -5.99 -1.92 -23.90
CA ARG A 164 -5.17 -1.45 -25.04
C ARG A 164 -3.70 -1.86 -24.98
N TRP A 165 -3.20 -2.21 -23.81
CA TRP A 165 -1.83 -2.71 -23.59
C TRP A 165 -1.72 -4.22 -23.80
N VAL A 166 -2.85 -4.93 -23.94
CA VAL A 166 -2.86 -6.38 -24.17
C VAL A 166 -3.00 -6.67 -25.66
N THR A 167 -1.96 -7.25 -26.26
CA THR A 167 -1.97 -7.66 -27.66
C THR A 167 -2.39 -9.12 -27.82
N VAL A 168 -2.57 -9.52 -29.09
CA VAL A 168 -2.78 -10.92 -29.48
C VAL A 168 -1.52 -11.78 -29.27
N LEU A 169 -0.37 -11.14 -29.04
CA LEU A 169 0.86 -11.80 -28.63
C LEU A 169 0.87 -11.96 -27.10
N PRO A 170 1.40 -13.05 -26.55
CA PRO A 170 1.29 -13.35 -25.12
C PRO A 170 2.10 -12.34 -24.28
N LEU A 171 1.42 -11.38 -23.64
CA LEU A 171 2.05 -10.38 -22.79
C LEU A 171 1.92 -10.70 -21.28
N PHE A 172 2.97 -10.38 -20.52
CA PHE A 172 3.02 -10.55 -19.07
C PHE A 172 2.42 -9.33 -18.36
N LEU A 173 1.50 -9.55 -17.40
CA LEU A 173 0.98 -8.48 -16.54
C LEU A 173 1.28 -8.82 -15.08
N LEU A 174 2.31 -8.19 -14.50
CA LEU A 174 2.57 -8.34 -13.06
C LEU A 174 1.47 -7.63 -12.26
N CYS A 175 0.92 -8.30 -11.26
CA CYS A 175 0.01 -7.71 -10.29
C CYS A 175 0.67 -7.75 -8.91
N CYS A 176 1.15 -6.61 -8.44
CA CYS A 176 1.62 -6.44 -7.06
C CYS A 176 0.43 -6.36 -6.10
#